data_AF-A0ABD4Q4U0-F1
#
_entry.id   AF-A0ABD4Q4U0-F1
#
_cell.length_a   1.000
_cell.length_b   1.000
_cell.length_c   1.000
_cell.angle_alpha   90.00
_cell.angle_beta   90.00
_cell.angle_gamma   90.00
#
_symmetry.space_group_name_H-M   'P 1'
#
loop_
_entity.id
_entity.type
_entity.pdbx_description
1 polymer ?
#
loop_
_entity_poly.entity_id
_entity_poly.type
_entity_poly.pdbx_seq_one_letter_code
_entity_poly.pdbx_strand_id
1 'polypeptide(L)'
;SKDNNVSKLIQDLFMNDYLRVYTNNDLVGVELGGALKNIIAIASGIVAGMGYGDNAKAALMTRGLAEISRLGEKLGADPMTFLGLG
;
A
#
# COMPACT_ATOMS: atom_id res chain seq x y z
N SER A 1 -12.53 -7.89 -6.16
CA SER A 1 -13.88 -8.50 -6.31
C SER A 1 -13.69 -9.96 -6.65
N LYS A 2 -14.46 -10.92 -6.10
CA LYS A 2 -14.26 -12.36 -6.36
C LYS A 2 -14.64 -12.81 -7.78
N ASP A 3 -15.16 -11.89 -8.59
CA ASP A 3 -15.51 -12.15 -9.98
C ASP A 3 -14.32 -11.85 -10.91
N ASN A 4 -13.60 -12.90 -11.30
CA ASN A 4 -12.45 -12.80 -12.19
C ASN A 4 -12.79 -12.18 -13.56
N ASN A 5 -14.05 -12.28 -14.00
CA ASN A 5 -14.45 -11.68 -15.27
C ASN A 5 -14.49 -10.16 -15.19
N VAL A 6 -14.96 -9.62 -14.06
CA VAL A 6 -14.99 -8.17 -13.81
C VAL A 6 -13.58 -7.61 -13.65
N SER A 7 -12.72 -8.29 -12.89
CA SER A 7 -11.32 -7.87 -12.70
C SER A 7 -10.55 -7.83 -14.03
N LYS A 8 -10.75 -8.83 -14.92
CA LYS A 8 -10.16 -8.85 -16.26
C LYS A 8 -10.71 -7.74 -17.16
N LEU A 9 -12.03 -7.53 -17.16
CA LEU A 9 -12.65 -6.45 -17.94
C LEU A 9 -12.09 -5.08 -17.54
N ILE A 10 -11.97 -4.82 -16.23
CA ILE A 10 -11.39 -3.57 -15.72
C ILE A 10 -9.91 -3.47 -16.10
N GLN A 11 -9.15 -4.56 -15.96
CA GLN A 11 -7.75 -4.57 -16.36
C GLN A 11 -7.60 -4.21 -17.85
N ASP A 12 -8.32 -4.89 -18.74
CA ASP A 12 -8.27 -4.65 -20.19
C ASP A 12 -8.70 -3.22 -20.57
N LEU A 13 -9.66 -2.64 -19.83
CA LEU A 13 -10.15 -1.29 -20.12
C LEU A 13 -9.16 -0.17 -19.72
N PHE A 14 -8.38 -0.38 -18.65
CA PHE A 14 -7.49 0.64 -18.09
C PHE A 14 -6.00 0.41 -18.42
N MET A 15 -5.62 -0.80 -18.81
CA MET A 15 -4.25 -1.13 -19.21
C MET A 15 -3.87 -0.40 -20.49
N ASN A 16 -2.75 0.33 -20.48
CA ASN A 16 -2.19 0.96 -21.66
C ASN A 16 -0.66 1.12 -21.51
N ASP A 17 -0.01 1.76 -22.48
CA ASP A 17 1.45 1.92 -22.52
C ASP A 17 2.03 2.72 -21.34
N TYR A 18 1.20 3.50 -20.64
CA TYR A 18 1.61 4.36 -19.51
C TYR A 18 0.98 3.96 -18.17
N LEU A 19 -0.07 3.13 -18.17
CA LEU A 19 -0.78 2.68 -16.98
C LEU A 19 -0.88 1.16 -16.96
N ARG A 20 -0.15 0.55 -16.03
CA ARG A 20 -0.20 -0.89 -15.80
C ARG A 20 -1.10 -1.20 -14.60
N VAL A 21 -2.15 -1.98 -14.85
CA VAL A 21 -3.12 -2.40 -13.84
C VAL A 21 -2.83 -3.84 -13.42
N TYR A 22 -2.72 -4.07 -12.11
CA TYR A 22 -2.51 -5.39 -11.52
C TYR A 22 -3.76 -5.80 -10.74
N THR A 23 -4.18 -7.05 -10.90
CA THR A 23 -5.27 -7.63 -10.10
C THR A 23 -4.68 -8.27 -8.86
N ASN A 24 -5.16 -7.85 -7.68
CA ASN A 24 -4.77 -8.43 -6.40
C ASN A 24 -6.00 -9.09 -5.75
N ASN A 25 -5.81 -10.28 -5.17
CA ASN A 25 -6.88 -11.06 -4.54
C ASN A 25 -7.09 -10.71 -3.05
N ASP A 26 -6.12 -10.06 -2.43
CA ASP A 26 -6.15 -9.54 -1.06
C ASP A 26 -6.81 -8.14 -1.00
N LEU A 27 -8.14 -8.13 -1.03
CA LEU A 27 -8.93 -6.91 -0.91
C LEU A 27 -8.67 -6.18 0.41
N VAL A 28 -8.49 -6.92 1.51
CA VAL A 28 -8.28 -6.34 2.84
C VAL A 28 -6.95 -5.58 2.88
N GLY A 29 -5.87 -6.19 2.38
CA GLY A 29 -4.56 -5.54 2.31
C GLY A 29 -4.57 -4.30 1.42
N VAL A 30 -5.26 -4.35 0.28
CA VAL A 30 -5.38 -3.19 -0.63
C VAL A 30 -6.14 -2.03 0.02
N GLU A 31 -7.27 -2.30 0.69
CA GLU A 31 -8.05 -1.27 1.39
C GLU A 31 -7.27 -0.66 2.57
N LEU A 32 -6.64 -1.52 3.38
CA LEU A 32 -5.79 -1.08 4.50
C LEU A 32 -4.60 -0.26 4.00
N GLY A 33 -3.87 -0.72 2.98
CA GLY A 33 -2.76 0.00 2.38
C GLY A 33 -3.18 1.39 1.86
N GLY A 34 -4.35 1.46 1.23
CA GLY A 34 -4.95 2.70 0.75
C GLY A 34 -5.26 3.72 1.85
N ALA A 35 -5.71 3.26 3.02
CA ALA A 35 -5.96 4.12 4.18
C ALA A 35 -4.65 4.53 4.88
N LEU A 36 -3.75 3.57 5.09
CA LEU A 36 -2.57 3.72 5.94
C LEU A 36 -1.46 4.56 5.30
N LYS A 37 -1.39 4.63 3.96
CA LYS A 37 -0.43 5.52 3.26
C LYS A 37 -0.56 6.99 3.67
N ASN A 38 -1.77 7.43 4.01
CA ASN A 38 -2.02 8.82 4.38
C ASN A 38 -1.41 9.13 5.76
N ILE A 39 -1.47 8.17 6.69
CA ILE A 39 -0.86 8.29 8.01
C ILE A 39 0.67 8.40 7.87
N ILE A 40 1.28 7.54 7.04
CA ILE A 40 2.72 7.61 6.75
C ILE A 40 3.08 8.96 6.10
N ALA A 41 2.27 9.45 5.16
CA ALA A 41 2.50 10.73 4.49
C ALA A 41 2.48 11.91 5.48
N ILE A 42 1.51 11.94 6.39
CA ILE A 42 1.42 12.97 7.44
C ILE A 42 2.63 12.91 8.36
N ALA A 43 2.98 11.72 8.87
CA ALA A 43 4.14 11.54 9.74
C ALA A 43 5.45 11.95 9.04
N SER A 44 5.60 11.62 7.76
CA SER A 44 6.74 12.03 6.93
C SER A 44 6.80 13.56 6.75
N GLY A 45 5.65 14.22 6.60
CA GLY A 45 5.53 15.68 6.56
C GLY A 45 5.93 16.34 7.88
N ILE A 46 5.55 15.76 9.02
CA ILE A 46 5.98 16.23 10.36
C ILE A 46 7.49 16.11 10.50
N VAL A 47 8.07 14.94 10.18
CA VAL A 47 9.53 14.72 10.22
C VAL A 47 10.26 15.76 9.36
N ALA A 48 9.75 16.04 8.15
CA ALA A 48 10.31 17.07 7.29
C ALA A 48 10.16 18.48 7.89
N GLY A 49 9.01 18.82 8.46
CA GLY A 49 8.75 20.12 9.10
C GLY A 49 9.58 20.36 10.37
N MET A 50 9.99 19.29 11.06
CA MET A 50 10.93 19.34 12.19
C MET A 50 12.39 19.53 11.75
N GLY A 51 12.67 19.59 10.45
CA GLY A 51 14.04 19.71 9.91
C GLY A 51 14.85 18.43 10.01
N TYR A 52 14.22 17.28 10.27
CA TYR A 52 14.91 16.00 10.24
C TYR A 52 15.13 15.55 8.80
N GLY A 53 16.35 15.11 8.51
CA GLY A 53 16.76 14.68 7.18
C GLY A 53 16.25 13.29 6.79
N ASP A 54 16.71 12.82 5.63
CA ASP A 54 16.22 11.60 4.97
C ASP A 54 16.36 10.34 5.83
N ASN A 55 17.36 10.27 6.72
CA ASN A 55 17.54 9.13 7.61
C ASN A 55 16.36 8.93 8.58
N ALA A 56 15.81 10.03 9.11
CA ALA A 56 14.65 9.96 10.00
C ALA A 56 13.40 9.56 9.23
N LYS A 57 13.23 10.07 8.00
CA LYS A 57 12.15 9.68 7.11
C LYS A 57 12.25 8.20 6.71
N ALA A 58 13.43 7.70 6.38
CA ALA A 58 13.66 6.30 6.05
C ALA A 58 13.37 5.39 7.24
N ALA A 59 13.84 5.75 8.44
CA ALA A 59 13.54 5.00 9.67
C ALA A 59 12.03 4.96 9.96
N LEU A 60 11.33 6.09 9.76
CA LEU A 60 9.87 6.17 9.87
C LEU A 60 9.18 5.22 8.87
N MET A 61 9.58 5.26 7.59
CA MET A 61 8.97 4.42 6.55
C MET A 61 9.18 2.93 6.84
N THR A 62 10.40 2.51 7.19
CA THR A 62 10.71 1.11 7.50
C THR A 62 9.91 0.61 8.71
N ARG A 63 9.85 1.40 9.79
CA ARG A 63 9.08 1.02 10.98
C ARG A 63 7.58 1.03 10.72
N GLY A 64 7.07 2.07 10.07
CA GLY A 64 5.65 2.20 9.75
C GLY A 64 5.16 1.05 8.87
N LEU A 65 5.94 0.67 7.86
CA LEU A 65 5.61 -0.46 6.99
C LEU A 65 5.57 -1.78 7.77
N ALA A 66 6.54 -2.04 8.65
CA ALA A 66 6.55 -3.23 9.49
C ALA A 66 5.36 -3.30 10.46
N GLU A 67 4.94 -2.16 11.03
CA GLU A 67 3.76 -2.09 11.90
C GLU A 67 2.46 -2.33 11.14
N ILE A 68 2.33 -1.74 9.94
CA ILE A 68 1.17 -1.91 9.06
C ILE A 68 1.06 -3.35 8.58
N SER A 69 2.16 -3.97 8.13
CA SER A 69 2.15 -5.37 7.70
C SER A 69 1.68 -6.30 8.82
N ARG A 70 2.16 -6.11 10.06
CA ARG A 70 1.73 -6.90 11.22
C ARG A 70 0.27 -6.64 11.60
N LEU A 71 -0.22 -5.41 11.47
CA LEU A 71 -1.64 -5.09 11.68
C LEU A 71 -2.51 -5.76 10.61
N GLY A 72 -2.12 -5.63 9.35
CA GLY A 72 -2.81 -6.23 8.21
C GLY A 72 -2.91 -7.74 8.34
N GLU A 73 -1.81 -8.42 8.67
CA GLU A 73 -1.78 -9.86 8.93
C GLU A 73 -2.81 -10.27 9.99
N LYS A 74 -2.88 -9.54 11.10
CA LYS A 74 -3.87 -9.79 12.16
C LYS A 74 -5.31 -9.54 11.72
N LEU A 75 -5.52 -8.68 10.72
CA LEU A 75 -6.83 -8.39 10.13
C LEU A 75 -7.15 -9.31 8.94
N GLY A 76 -6.26 -10.26 8.61
CA GLY A 76 -6.46 -11.23 7.54
C GLY A 76 -5.96 -10.80 6.15
N ALA A 77 -5.16 -9.72 6.07
CA ALA A 77 -4.47 -9.33 4.85
C ALA A 77 -3.16 -10.11 4.65
N ASP A 78 -2.69 -10.20 3.41
CA ASP A 78 -1.36 -10.71 3.07
C ASP A 78 -0.31 -9.62 3.34
N PRO A 79 0.68 -9.88 4.22
CA PRO A 79 1.79 -8.95 4.46
C PRO A 79 2.52 -8.49 3.18
N MET A 80 2.56 -9.34 2.15
CA MET A 80 3.21 -9.04 0.86
C MET A 80 2.47 -7.98 0.04
N THR A 81 1.16 -7.81 0.26
CA THR A 81 0.36 -6.75 -0.37
C THR A 81 0.91 -5.36 -0.04
N PHE A 82 1.36 -5.14 1.20
CA PHE A 82 1.92 -3.85 1.63
C PHE A 82 3.29 -3.54 0.99
N LEU A 83 3.97 -4.55 0.46
CA LEU A 83 5.21 -4.41 -0.30
C LEU A 83 4.97 -4.21 -1.80
N GLY A 84 3.71 -4.24 -2.25
CA GLY A 84 3.36 -4.19 -3.67
C GLY A 84 3.61 -5.51 -4.41
N LEU A 85 3.67 -6.63 -3.68
CA LEU A 85 4.00 -7.96 -4.21
C LEU A 85 2.83 -8.96 -4.14
N GLY A 86 1.63 -8.50 -3.79
CA GLY A 86 0.40 -9.31 -3.74
C GLY A 86 -0.53 -9.11 -4.94
#